data_AF-A0A381Z4U5-F1
#
_entry.id   AF-A0A381Z4U5-F1
#
_cell.length_a   1.000
_cell.length_b   1.000
_cell.length_c   1.000
_cell.angle_alpha   90.00
_cell.angle_beta   90.00
_cell.angle_gamma   90.00
#
_symmetry.space_group_name_H-M   'P 1'
#
loop_
_entity.id
_entity.type
_entity.pdbx_description
1 polymer ?
#
loop_
_entity_poly.entity_id
_entity_poly.type
_entity_poly.pdbx_seq_one_letter_code
_entity_poly.pdbx_strand_id
1 'polypeptide(L)'
;MRTKTYYQDCGLWWAVAITGEARQDIVEQSYSYWNHHAWDGELTWWCDTFAVFACKPEKLREAVRNGAYSRPERTDKERERLFEERWAAIKPMRFLGMASQGHTYNLGQIFAENSAPLPRDTSSVAVKIANNQWQQR
;
A
#
# COMPACT_ATOMS: atom_id res chain seq x y z
N MET A 1 -18.58 10.54 7.16
CA MET A 1 -17.37 9.71 7.33
C MET A 1 -16.15 10.46 6.84
N ARG A 2 -15.08 10.50 7.63
CA ARG A 2 -13.85 11.21 7.26
C ARG A 2 -12.68 10.24 7.28
N THR A 3 -12.55 9.45 6.22
CA THR A 3 -11.31 8.70 5.99
C THR A 3 -10.17 9.68 5.69
N LYS A 4 -8.97 9.33 6.14
CA LYS A 4 -7.75 10.06 5.77
C LYS A 4 -6.75 9.08 5.19
N THR A 5 -6.08 9.51 4.13
CA THR A 5 -5.01 8.75 3.51
C THR A 5 -3.70 9.47 3.70
N TYR A 6 -2.68 8.69 3.94
CA TYR A 6 -1.32 9.12 4.16
C TYR A 6 -0.40 8.28 3.28
N TYR A 7 0.73 8.84 2.89
CA TYR A 7 1.63 8.25 1.91
C TYR A 7 3.05 8.29 2.47
N GLN A 8 3.81 7.21 2.33
CA GLN A 8 5.25 7.20 2.63
C GLN A 8 6.00 6.67 1.42
N ASP A 9 6.99 7.44 1.00
CA ASP A 9 7.99 7.00 0.04
C ASP A 9 9.02 6.11 0.77
N CYS A 10 9.11 4.84 0.35
CA CYS A 10 10.08 3.87 0.83
C CYS A 10 11.16 3.55 -0.23
N GLY A 11 11.33 4.43 -1.23
CA GLY A 11 12.26 4.25 -2.34
C GLY A 11 11.64 3.44 -3.48
N LEU A 12 11.75 2.11 -3.42
CA LEU A 12 11.23 1.23 -4.49
C LEU A 12 9.72 1.01 -4.42
N TRP A 13 9.13 1.27 -3.26
CA TRP A 13 7.72 1.06 -2.98
C TRP A 13 7.17 2.24 -2.20
N TRP A 14 5.86 2.43 -2.31
CA TRP A 14 5.13 3.42 -1.52
C TRP A 14 4.17 2.69 -0.59
N ALA A 15 4.19 3.07 0.67
CA ALA A 15 3.20 2.63 1.64
C ALA A 15 2.07 3.67 1.70
N VAL A 16 0.83 3.19 1.60
CA VAL A 16 -0.37 4.00 1.67
C VAL A 16 -1.15 3.58 2.89
N ALA A 17 -1.24 4.46 3.89
CA ALA A 17 -1.99 4.21 5.09
C ALA A 17 -3.36 4.90 5.01
N ILE A 18 -4.40 4.17 5.42
CA ILE A 18 -5.78 4.66 5.47
C ILE A 18 -6.26 4.56 6.90
N THR A 19 -6.82 5.65 7.40
CA THR A 19 -7.46 5.72 8.72
C THR A 19 -8.93 6.04 8.58
N GLY A 20 -9.77 5.45 9.42
CA GLY A 20 -11.21 5.66 9.44
C GLY A 20 -11.77 5.54 10.86
N GLU A 21 -13.05 5.86 11.03
CA GLU A 21 -13.74 5.69 12.33
C GLU A 21 -14.18 4.25 12.53
N ALA A 22 -14.47 3.53 11.45
CA ALA A 22 -14.70 2.09 11.44
C ALA A 22 -13.87 1.38 10.37
N ARG A 23 -13.72 0.06 10.57
CA ARG A 23 -13.01 -0.83 9.64
C ARG A 23 -13.61 -0.80 8.23
N GLN A 24 -14.93 -0.72 8.14
CA GLN A 24 -15.67 -0.67 6.87
C GLN A 24 -15.26 0.55 6.03
N ASP A 25 -15.06 1.71 6.64
CA ASP A 25 -14.68 2.95 5.97
C ASP A 25 -13.31 2.81 5.27
N ILE A 26 -12.39 2.12 5.95
CA ILE A 26 -11.05 1.85 5.45
C ILE A 26 -11.12 0.89 4.26
N VAL A 27 -11.94 -0.16 4.36
CA VAL A 27 -12.17 -1.11 3.26
C VAL A 27 -12.77 -0.39 2.05
N GLU A 28 -13.83 0.40 2.24
CA GLU A 28 -14.48 1.17 1.19
C GLU A 28 -13.51 2.15 0.51
N GLN A 29 -12.71 2.87 1.30
CA GLN A 29 -11.69 3.76 0.76
C GLN A 29 -10.61 2.99 -0.02
N SER A 30 -10.22 1.78 0.43
CA SER A 30 -9.23 0.94 -0.24
C SER A 30 -9.71 0.42 -1.60
N TYR A 31 -11.02 0.24 -1.80
CA TYR A 31 -11.57 -0.20 -3.08
C TYR A 31 -11.32 0.79 -4.21
N SER A 32 -11.26 2.09 -3.93
CA SER A 32 -10.87 3.09 -4.94
C SER A 32 -9.47 2.78 -5.51
N TYR A 33 -8.52 2.46 -4.64
CA TYR A 33 -7.15 2.11 -5.05
C TYR A 33 -7.10 0.75 -5.75
N TRP A 34 -7.92 -0.21 -5.33
CA TRP A 34 -7.98 -1.53 -5.95
C TRP A 34 -8.59 -1.49 -7.36
N ASN A 35 -9.74 -0.81 -7.51
CA ASN A 35 -10.43 -0.61 -8.79
C ASN A 35 -9.57 0.14 -9.82
N HIS A 36 -8.60 0.92 -9.34
CA HIS A 36 -7.65 1.64 -10.17
C HIS A 36 -6.25 1.00 -10.20
N HIS A 37 -6.15 -0.26 -9.78
CA HIS A 37 -4.96 -1.12 -9.90
C HIS A 37 -3.69 -0.59 -9.19
N ALA A 38 -3.85 0.17 -8.11
CA ALA A 38 -2.71 0.61 -7.31
C ALA A 38 -2.01 -0.58 -6.62
N TRP A 39 -2.76 -1.62 -6.27
CA TRP A 39 -2.34 -2.71 -5.39
C TRP A 39 -3.22 -3.96 -5.61
N ASP A 40 -2.79 -5.10 -5.08
CA ASP A 40 -3.35 -6.41 -5.45
C ASP A 40 -4.36 -6.97 -4.42
N GLY A 41 -4.76 -6.17 -3.40
CA GLY A 41 -6.01 -6.38 -2.65
C GLY A 41 -5.90 -6.84 -1.17
N GLU A 42 -4.72 -6.98 -0.57
CA GLU A 42 -4.58 -7.39 0.83
C GLU A 42 -4.07 -6.28 1.76
N LEU A 43 -4.96 -5.75 2.62
CA LEU A 43 -4.61 -4.70 3.58
C LEU A 43 -3.83 -5.31 4.76
N THR A 44 -2.68 -4.73 5.08
CA THR A 44 -1.99 -4.96 6.34
C THR A 44 -2.66 -4.12 7.44
N TRP A 45 -3.48 -4.76 8.27
CA TRP A 45 -4.15 -4.12 9.39
C TRP A 45 -3.20 -3.97 10.58
N TRP A 46 -3.12 -2.78 11.15
CA TRP A 46 -2.41 -2.56 12.43
C TRP A 46 -3.40 -2.45 13.59
N CYS A 47 -4.58 -1.88 13.34
CA CYS A 47 -5.72 -1.89 14.27
C CYS A 47 -7.03 -1.66 13.50
N ASP A 48 -8.17 -1.64 14.18
CA ASP A 48 -9.50 -1.49 13.55
C ASP A 48 -9.70 -0.15 12.82
N THR A 49 -8.89 0.85 13.12
CA THR A 49 -8.97 2.20 12.58
C THR A 49 -7.75 2.59 11.74
N PHE A 50 -6.84 1.64 11.45
CA PHE A 50 -5.61 1.88 10.67
C PHE A 50 -5.20 0.64 9.86
N ALA A 51 -5.07 0.81 8.54
CA ALA A 51 -4.51 -0.20 7.65
C ALA A 51 -3.54 0.42 6.64
N VAL A 52 -2.64 -0.41 6.13
CA VAL A 52 -1.62 -0.03 5.16
C VAL A 52 -1.64 -1.02 3.99
N PHE A 53 -1.37 -0.53 2.78
CA PHE A 53 -0.93 -1.37 1.69
C PHE A 53 0.32 -0.81 1.03
N ALA A 54 1.11 -1.69 0.41
CA ALA A 54 2.25 -1.30 -0.40
C ALA A 54 1.86 -1.29 -1.88
N CYS A 55 2.42 -0.36 -2.63
CA CYS A 55 2.25 -0.25 -4.07
C CYS A 55 3.53 0.26 -4.73
N LYS A 56 3.66 0.07 -6.04
CA LYS A 56 4.72 0.75 -6.78
C LYS A 56 4.32 2.21 -7.06
N PRO A 57 5.28 3.15 -7.08
CA PRO A 57 4.99 4.57 -7.34
C PRO A 57 4.19 4.79 -8.63
N GLU A 58 4.50 4.04 -9.68
CA GLU A 58 3.88 4.18 -11.00
C GLU A 58 2.44 3.67 -10.98
N LYS A 59 2.19 2.55 -10.28
CA LYS A 59 0.83 2.02 -10.06
C LYS A 59 -0.03 3.01 -9.26
N LEU A 60 0.54 3.65 -8.23
CA LEU A 60 -0.18 4.67 -7.47
C LEU A 60 -0.52 5.90 -8.32
N ARG A 61 0.46 6.40 -9.10
CA ARG A 61 0.26 7.54 -9.99
C ARG A 61 -0.82 7.26 -11.02
N GLU A 62 -0.77 6.09 -11.64
CA GLU A 62 -1.77 5.64 -12.61
C GLU A 62 -3.15 5.51 -11.94
N ALA A 63 -3.22 5.00 -10.71
CA ALA A 63 -4.48 4.89 -9.99
C ALA A 63 -5.11 6.26 -9.69
N VAL A 64 -4.30 7.25 -9.31
CA VAL A 64 -4.75 8.64 -9.10
C VAL A 64 -5.26 9.24 -10.40
N ARG A 65 -4.58 8.96 -11.53
CA ARG A 65 -5.01 9.37 -12.86
C ARG A 65 -6.36 8.77 -13.23
N ASN A 66 -6.50 7.45 -13.14
CA ASN A 66 -7.75 6.76 -13.44
C ASN A 66 -8.91 7.25 -12.56
N GLY A 67 -8.63 7.52 -11.28
CA GLY A 67 -9.60 8.14 -10.38
C GLY A 67 -10.03 9.55 -10.80
N ALA A 68 -9.15 10.35 -11.41
CA ALA A 68 -9.49 11.68 -11.95
C ALA A 68 -10.32 11.58 -13.24
N TYR A 69 -10.04 10.56 -14.06
CA TYR A 69 -10.66 10.30 -15.36
C TYR A 69 -11.97 9.49 -15.27
N SER A 70 -12.31 8.95 -14.10
CA SER A 70 -13.52 8.15 -13.84
C SER A 70 -14.86 8.85 -14.16
N ARG A 71 -14.84 10.17 -14.38
CA ARG A 71 -16.03 11.00 -14.60
C ARG A 71 -16.15 11.41 -16.07
N PRO A 72 -17.07 10.77 -16.84
CA PRO A 72 -17.17 10.97 -18.28
C PRO A 72 -17.65 12.37 -18.66
N GLU A 73 -18.35 13.08 -17.76
CA GLU A 73 -18.88 14.43 -18.01
C GLU A 73 -17.80 15.52 -18.06
N ARG A 74 -16.59 15.26 -17.57
CA ARG A 74 -15.48 16.21 -17.59
C ARG A 74 -14.77 16.19 -18.94
N THR A 75 -14.29 17.35 -19.38
CA THR A 75 -13.36 17.48 -20.51
C THR A 75 -11.99 16.91 -20.15
N ASP A 76 -11.18 16.55 -21.14
CA ASP A 76 -9.83 16.03 -20.90
C ASP A 76 -8.93 17.03 -20.17
N LYS A 77 -9.09 18.33 -20.45
CA LYS A 77 -8.36 19.40 -19.74
C LYS A 77 -8.73 19.45 -18.25
N GLU A 78 -10.00 19.26 -17.91
CA GLU A 78 -10.45 19.22 -16.52
C GLU A 78 -9.98 17.95 -15.80
N ARG A 79 -10.00 16.80 -16.49
CA ARG A 79 -9.49 15.53 -15.96
C ARG A 79 -8.00 15.60 -15.67
N GLU A 80 -7.21 16.14 -16.59
CA GLU A 80 -5.77 16.29 -16.41
C GLU A 80 -5.45 17.29 -15.29
N ARG A 81 -6.15 18.42 -15.23
CA ARG A 81 -6.01 19.37 -14.12
C ARG A 81 -6.30 18.70 -12.77
N LEU A 82 -7.39 17.92 -12.67
CA LEU A 82 -7.75 17.23 -11.44
C LEU A 82 -6.72 16.16 -11.06
N PHE A 83 -6.15 15.46 -12.03
CA PHE A 83 -5.05 14.53 -11.81
C PHE A 83 -3.84 15.25 -11.19
N GLU A 84 -3.37 16.34 -11.80
CA GLU A 84 -2.24 17.11 -11.30
C GLU A 84 -2.51 17.68 -9.90
N GLU A 85 -3.71 18.22 -9.65
CA GLU A 85 -4.12 18.71 -8.33
C GLU A 85 -4.09 17.58 -7.27
N ARG A 86 -4.62 16.39 -7.60
CA ARG A 86 -4.63 15.24 -6.68
C ARG A 86 -3.24 14.68 -6.45
N TRP A 87 -2.43 14.58 -7.50
CA TRP A 87 -1.06 14.09 -7.41
C TRP A 87 -0.18 15.06 -6.59
N ALA A 88 -0.32 16.36 -6.80
CA ALA A 88 0.39 17.38 -6.02
C ALA A 88 -0.05 17.41 -4.54
N ALA A 89 -1.29 17.01 -4.24
CA ALA A 89 -1.78 16.88 -2.87
C ALA A 89 -1.17 15.70 -2.12
N ILE A 90 -0.62 14.71 -2.84
CA ILE A 90 0.10 13.59 -2.24
C ILE A 90 1.48 14.09 -1.79
N LYS A 91 1.60 14.30 -0.48
CA LYS A 91 2.86 14.66 0.17
C LYS A 91 3.37 13.45 0.96
N PRO A 92 4.50 12.84 0.58
CA PRO A 92 5.12 11.78 1.36
C PRO A 92 5.38 12.26 2.78
N MET A 93 4.91 11.49 3.75
CA MET A 93 5.16 11.66 5.18
C MET A 93 5.80 10.37 5.71
N ARG A 94 6.66 10.48 6.73
CA ARG A 94 7.19 9.30 7.43
C ARG A 94 6.16 8.81 8.44
N PHE A 95 5.65 7.58 8.29
CA PHE A 95 4.70 6.93 9.20
C PHE A 95 5.25 6.68 10.60
N LEU A 96 6.58 6.66 10.75
CA LEU A 96 7.27 6.30 11.99
C LEU A 96 6.87 7.15 13.22
N GLY A 97 6.23 8.31 13.02
CA GLY A 97 5.76 9.19 14.11
C GLY A 97 4.25 9.18 14.39
N MET A 98 3.44 8.46 13.62
CA MET A 98 1.97 8.48 13.79
C MET A 98 1.44 7.36 14.70
N ALA A 99 2.15 6.24 14.80
CA ALA A 99 1.81 5.17 15.75
C ALA A 99 2.14 5.55 17.22
N SER A 100 2.91 6.62 17.47
CA SER A 100 3.38 6.96 18.82
C SER A 100 2.45 7.91 19.61
N GLN A 101 1.39 8.44 19.01
CA GLN A 101 0.51 9.43 19.67
C GLN A 101 -0.79 8.85 20.28
N GLY A 102 -0.94 7.53 20.33
CA GLY A 102 -2.09 6.91 20.99
C GLY A 102 -1.82 5.46 21.29
N HIS A 103 -1.38 5.19 22.53
CA HIS A 103 -0.97 3.90 23.08
C HIS A 103 0.42 3.42 22.67
N THR A 104 1.17 2.96 23.67
CA THR A 104 2.48 2.32 23.53
C THR A 104 2.33 1.03 22.72
N TYR A 105 2.71 1.06 21.45
CA TYR A 105 2.88 -0.16 20.66
C TYR A 105 4.29 -0.68 20.85
N ASN A 106 4.40 -2.00 20.96
CA ASN A 106 5.63 -2.70 21.30
C ASN A 106 6.64 -2.53 20.16
N LEU A 107 7.57 -1.58 20.32
CA LEU A 107 8.64 -1.24 19.36
C LEU A 107 9.51 -2.44 18.98
N GLY A 108 9.50 -3.52 19.77
CA GLY A 108 10.32 -4.72 19.56
C GLY A 108 10.12 -5.45 18.23
N GLN A 109 8.92 -5.44 17.63
CA GLN A 109 8.70 -6.09 16.32
C GLN A 109 9.21 -5.26 15.13
N ILE A 110 9.17 -3.92 15.23
CA ILE A 110 9.58 -3.02 14.13
C ILE A 110 11.10 -3.01 13.94
N PHE A 111 11.87 -3.17 15.04
CA PHE A 111 13.34 -3.25 14.97
C PHE A 111 13.85 -4.59 14.44
N ALA A 112 13.16 -5.70 14.72
CA ALA A 112 13.57 -7.03 14.27
C ALA A 112 13.48 -7.20 12.75
N GLU A 113 12.46 -6.64 12.10
CA GLU A 113 12.26 -6.78 10.65
C GLU A 113 13.10 -5.81 9.80
N ASN A 114 13.51 -4.66 10.36
CA ASN A 114 14.38 -3.68 9.67
C ASN A 114 15.89 -3.94 9.83
N SER A 115 16.28 -4.84 10.74
CA SER A 115 17.69 -5.20 10.96
C SER A 115 18.15 -6.39 10.11
N ALA A 116 17.21 -7.12 9.50
CA ALA A 116 17.53 -8.18 8.57
C ALA A 116 17.93 -7.56 7.22
N PRO A 117 19.18 -7.74 6.75
CA PRO A 117 19.51 -7.35 5.39
C PRO A 117 18.60 -8.13 4.42
N LEU A 118 17.99 -7.40 3.47
CA LEU A 118 17.21 -8.01 2.39
C LEU A 118 18.05 -9.12 1.74
N PRO A 119 17.52 -10.35 1.58
CA PRO A 119 18.26 -11.40 0.90
C PRO A 119 18.60 -10.92 -0.51
N ARG A 120 19.90 -10.71 -0.75
CA ARG A 120 20.42 -10.49 -2.10
C ARG A 120 20.21 -11.78 -2.86
N ASP A 121 19.50 -11.65 -3.98
CA ASP A 121 19.27 -12.74 -4.92
C ASP A 121 20.63 -13.17 -5.50
N THR A 122 21.27 -14.17 -4.88
CA THR A 122 22.41 -14.86 -5.46
C THR A 122 21.85 -16.00 -6.30
N SER A 123 21.69 -15.72 -7.58
CA SER A 123 21.69 -16.75 -8.61
C SER A 123 23.00 -17.55 -8.50
N SER A 124 22.92 -18.74 -7.90
CA SER A 124 23.55 -19.98 -8.37
C SER A 124 23.46 -21.09 -7.31
N VAL A 125 23.32 -22.31 -7.83
CA VAL A 125 23.60 -23.62 -7.19
C VAL A 125 22.40 -24.40 -6.64
N ALA A 126 21.93 -25.30 -7.52
CA ALA A 126 21.50 -26.67 -7.29
C ALA A 126 20.20 -26.94 -6.50
N VAL A 127 19.08 -26.95 -7.21
CA VAL A 127 17.92 -27.77 -6.82
C VAL A 127 18.21 -29.23 -7.21
N LYS A 128 18.61 -30.05 -6.23
CA LYS A 128 18.45 -31.51 -6.34
C LYS A 128 16.96 -31.81 -6.27
N ILE A 129 16.38 -32.21 -7.40
CA ILE A 129 15.04 -32.79 -7.46
C ILE A 129 15.13 -34.17 -6.81
N ALA A 130 14.67 -34.29 -5.57
CA ALA A 130 14.38 -35.58 -4.96
C ALA A 130 12.97 -36.00 -5.40
N ASN A 131 12.90 -36.90 -6.39
CA ASN A 131 11.72 -37.72 -6.63
C ASN A 131 11.40 -38.47 -5.35
N ASN A 132 10.24 -38.25 -4.75
CA ASN A 132 9.71 -39.16 -3.75
C ASN A 132 8.38 -39.75 -4.18
N GLN A 133 8.36 -41.06 -4.06
CA GLN A 133 7.39 -42.00 -4.55
C GLN A 133 6.01 -41.76 -3.95
N TRP A 134 5.01 -41.88 -4.82
CA TRP A 134 3.65 -42.15 -4.42
C TRP A 134 3.58 -43.57 -3.83
N GLN A 135 3.42 -43.65 -2.52
CA GLN A 135 2.70 -44.76 -1.90
C GLN A 135 1.58 -44.18 -1.05
N GLN A 136 0.34 -44.47 -1.44
CA GLN A 136 -0.65 -45.19 -0.63
C GLN A 136 -2.01 -45.17 -1.32
N ARG A 137 -2.35 -46.27 -2.02
CA ARG A 137 -3.39 -47.24 -1.64
C ARG A 137 -3.62 -48.25 -2.75
#